data_AF-A0A1F6G786-F1
#
_entry.id   AF-A0A1F6G786-F1
#
_cell.length_a   1.000
_cell.length_b   1.000
_cell.length_c   1.000
_cell.angle_alpha   90.00
_cell.angle_beta   90.00
_cell.angle_gamma   90.00
#
_symmetry.space_group_name_H-M   'P 1'
#
loop_
_entity.id
_entity.type
_entity.pdbx_description
1 polymer ?
#
loop_
_entity_poly.entity_id
_entity_poly.type
_entity_poly.pdbx_seq_one_letter_code
_entity_poly.pdbx_strand_id
1 'polypeptide(L)'
;MKKTFIQTSLALAVFALPLVSLAAATSVNNISDAGSFIINTINNIIVPVIFSLAFIVFIYGAFETFIIGANNEEVKEKSKNLMLWGLIGFFVMVSVWGLVNVLTGTVSFNNATVTPPAAKTI
;
A
#
# COMPACT_ATOMS: atom_id res chain seq x y z
N MET A 1 16.06 40.49 -5.58
CA MET A 1 15.24 40.08 -4.41
C MET A 1 13.83 39.61 -4.78
N LYS A 2 13.14 40.21 -5.77
CA LYS A 2 11.76 39.81 -6.15
C LYS A 2 11.61 38.36 -6.69
N LYS A 3 12.64 37.82 -7.38
CA LYS A 3 12.61 36.45 -7.95
C LYS A 3 12.70 35.35 -6.89
N THR A 4 13.43 35.60 -5.80
CA THR A 4 13.60 34.66 -4.69
C THR A 4 12.31 34.45 -3.90
N PHE A 5 11.51 35.52 -3.75
CA PHE A 5 10.20 35.46 -3.07
C PHE A 5 9.14 34.68 -3.86
N ILE A 6 9.21 34.74 -5.19
CA ILE A 6 8.33 33.97 -6.08
C ILE A 6 8.72 32.48 -6.05
N GLN A 7 10.01 32.18 -6.02
CA GLN A 7 10.49 30.79 -5.97
C GLN A 7 10.19 30.10 -4.64
N THR A 8 10.23 30.81 -3.50
CA THR A 8 9.85 30.26 -2.21
C THR A 8 8.35 29.97 -2.11
N SER A 9 7.48 30.82 -2.69
CA SER A 9 6.03 30.55 -2.72
C SER A 9 5.68 29.36 -3.61
N LEU A 10 6.40 29.17 -4.72
CA LEU A 10 6.17 28.07 -5.65
C LEU A 10 6.59 26.72 -5.06
N ALA A 11 7.71 26.67 -4.33
CA ALA A 11 8.16 25.47 -3.64
C ALA A 11 7.17 25.01 -2.55
N LEU A 12 6.58 25.96 -1.82
CA LEU A 12 5.59 25.66 -0.80
C LEU A 12 4.28 25.13 -1.41
N ALA A 13 3.87 25.65 -2.57
CA ALA A 13 2.72 25.15 -3.31
C ALA A 13 2.94 23.72 -3.79
N VAL A 14 4.13 23.39 -4.34
CA VAL A 14 4.47 22.04 -4.82
C VAL A 14 4.50 21.03 -3.66
N PHE A 15 4.99 21.43 -2.48
CA PHE A 15 4.96 20.57 -1.29
C PHE A 15 3.55 20.39 -0.71
N ALA A 16 2.63 21.31 -0.99
CA ALA A 16 1.23 21.22 -0.61
C ALA A 16 0.38 20.38 -1.57
N LEU A 17 0.81 20.17 -2.83
CA LEU A 17 0.04 19.37 -3.81
C LEU A 17 -0.28 17.94 -3.34
N PRO A 18 0.65 17.18 -2.71
CA PRO A 18 0.34 15.85 -2.21
C PRO A 18 -0.70 15.88 -1.08
N LEU A 19 -0.66 16.90 -0.24
CA LEU A 19 -1.59 17.08 0.88
C LEU A 19 -3.01 17.39 0.38
N VAL A 20 -3.13 18.22 -0.66
CA VAL A 20 -4.43 18.55 -1.28
C VAL A 20 -4.98 17.37 -2.09
N SER A 21 -4.12 16.59 -2.76
CA SER A 21 -4.51 15.34 -3.43
C SER A 21 -5.03 14.29 -2.45
N LEU A 22 -4.47 14.22 -1.24
CA LEU A 22 -4.96 13.32 -0.18
C LEU A 22 -6.31 13.78 0.40
N ALA A 23 -6.57 15.09 0.44
CA ALA A 23 -7.81 15.65 0.99
C ALA A 23 -8.99 15.60 0.00
N ALA A 24 -8.74 15.82 -1.29
CA ALA A 24 -9.77 15.82 -2.34
C ALA A 24 -10.37 14.43 -2.64
N ALA A 25 -9.73 13.35 -2.16
CA ALA A 25 -10.14 11.97 -2.43
C ALA A 25 -11.32 11.47 -1.59
N THR A 26 -11.88 12.28 -0.69
CA THR A 26 -12.82 11.82 0.34
C THR A 26 -14.24 12.36 0.12
N SER A 27 -14.87 11.98 -0.99
CA SER A 27 -16.33 12.12 -1.16
C SER A 27 -16.99 10.75 -0.99
N VAL A 28 -17.38 10.42 0.23
CA VAL A 28 -18.12 9.18 0.54
C VAL A 28 -19.60 9.52 0.56
N ASN A 29 -20.33 9.17 -0.49
CA ASN A 29 -21.76 9.51 -0.61
C ASN A 29 -22.66 8.32 -0.23
N ASN A 30 -22.12 7.09 -0.22
CA ASN A 30 -22.86 5.86 0.09
C ASN A 30 -21.96 4.85 0.84
N ILE A 31 -22.57 3.79 1.40
CA ILE A 31 -21.85 2.67 2.04
C ILE A 31 -20.91 1.94 1.08
N SER A 32 -21.27 1.86 -0.21
CA SER A 32 -20.40 1.30 -1.24
C SER A 32 -19.14 2.16 -1.44
N ASP A 33 -19.28 3.48 -1.40
CA ASP A 33 -18.15 4.41 -1.53
C ASP A 33 -17.24 4.32 -0.31
N ALA A 34 -17.81 4.09 0.88
CA ALA A 34 -17.04 3.88 2.11
C ALA A 34 -16.21 2.58 2.02
N GLY A 35 -16.81 1.51 1.50
CA GLY A 35 -16.11 0.26 1.23
C GLY A 35 -14.96 0.47 0.25
N SER A 36 -15.23 1.04 -0.92
CA SER A 36 -14.20 1.33 -1.93
C SER A 36 -13.09 2.23 -1.39
N PHE A 37 -13.41 3.23 -0.56
CA PHE A 37 -12.42 4.08 0.09
C PHE A 37 -11.47 3.30 1.01
N ILE A 38 -12.01 2.39 1.84
CA ILE A 38 -11.22 1.55 2.74
C ILE A 38 -10.30 0.62 1.94
N ILE A 39 -10.84 -0.09 0.94
CA ILE A 39 -10.05 -0.99 0.08
C ILE A 39 -8.95 -0.20 -0.63
N ASN A 40 -9.27 0.97 -1.20
CA ASN A 40 -8.31 1.80 -1.92
C ASN A 40 -7.19 2.32 -1.00
N THR A 41 -7.54 2.70 0.23
CA THR A 41 -6.57 3.15 1.25
C THR A 41 -5.62 2.03 1.65
N ILE A 42 -6.15 0.83 1.90
CA ILE A 42 -5.33 -0.33 2.25
C ILE A 42 -4.36 -0.66 1.11
N ASN A 43 -4.87 -0.72 -0.13
CA ASN A 43 -4.08 -1.17 -1.27
C ASN A 43 -3.01 -0.15 -1.70
N ASN A 44 -3.32 1.14 -1.67
CA ASN A 44 -2.39 2.16 -2.16
C ASN A 44 -1.44 2.72 -1.09
N ILE A 45 -1.78 2.55 0.19
CA ILE A 45 -0.98 3.13 1.29
C ILE A 45 -0.44 2.03 2.20
N ILE A 46 -1.31 1.24 2.82
CA ILE A 46 -0.92 0.26 3.84
C ILE A 46 -0.02 -0.83 3.25
N VAL A 47 -0.44 -1.43 2.13
CA VAL A 47 0.30 -2.52 1.48
C VAL A 47 1.72 -2.10 1.07
N PRO A 48 1.93 -1.01 0.29
CA PRO A 48 3.28 -0.60 -0.11
C PRO A 48 4.14 -0.16 1.07
N VAL A 49 3.57 0.42 2.14
CA VAL A 49 4.32 0.79 3.35
C VAL A 49 4.83 -0.46 4.07
N ILE A 50 3.96 -1.44 4.33
CA ILE A 50 4.36 -2.70 4.99
C ILE A 50 5.34 -3.48 4.11
N PHE A 51 5.13 -3.51 2.80
CA PHE A 51 6.04 -4.15 1.86
C PHE A 51 7.44 -3.51 1.92
N SER A 52 7.50 -2.18 1.94
CA SER A 52 8.76 -1.44 2.07
C SER A 52 9.46 -1.74 3.41
N LEU A 53 8.69 -1.80 4.50
CA LEU A 53 9.24 -2.14 5.81
C LEU A 53 9.77 -3.58 5.86
N ALA A 54 9.01 -4.55 5.36
CA ALA A 54 9.44 -5.94 5.26
C ALA A 54 10.70 -6.08 4.40
N PHE A 55 10.81 -5.31 3.31
CA PHE A 55 11.99 -5.26 2.46
C PHE A 55 13.21 -4.71 3.19
N ILE A 56 13.06 -3.63 3.96
CA ILE A 56 14.14 -3.08 4.77
C ILE A 56 14.60 -4.10 5.83
N VAL A 57 13.68 -4.77 6.53
CA VAL A 57 14.00 -5.80 7.52
C VAL A 57 14.72 -6.99 6.87
N PHE A 58 14.28 -7.41 5.70
CA PHE A 58 14.92 -8.48 4.94
C PHE A 58 16.35 -8.11 4.54
N ILE A 59 16.54 -6.91 3.98
CA ILE A 59 17.85 -6.39 3.58
C ILE A 59 18.76 -6.25 4.81
N TYR A 60 18.26 -5.71 5.93
CA TYR A 60 19.01 -5.61 7.18
C TYR A 60 19.44 -6.99 7.71
N GLY A 61 18.53 -7.96 7.74
CA GLY A 61 18.84 -9.34 8.13
C GLY A 61 19.90 -9.98 7.23
N ALA A 62 19.84 -9.74 5.91
CA ALA A 62 20.86 -10.20 4.97
C ALA A 62 22.22 -9.54 5.24
N PHE A 63 22.27 -8.21 5.35
CA PHE A 63 23.50 -7.47 5.65
C PHE A 63 24.13 -7.92 6.97
N GLU A 64 23.36 -8.05 8.04
CA GLU A 64 23.87 -8.48 9.35
C GLU A 64 24.39 -9.94 9.29
N THR A 65 23.69 -10.83 8.59
CA THR A 65 24.12 -12.23 8.40
C THR A 65 25.45 -12.35 7.65
N PHE A 66 25.62 -11.59 6.55
CA PHE A 66 26.77 -11.72 5.67
C PHE A 66 28.00 -10.91 6.11
N ILE A 67 27.81 -9.76 6.77
CA ILE A 67 28.92 -8.87 7.15
C ILE A 67 29.35 -9.12 8.59
N ILE A 68 28.39 -9.16 9.53
CA ILE A 68 28.66 -9.21 10.98
C ILE A 68 28.69 -10.67 11.48
N GLY A 69 27.77 -11.50 10.97
CA GLY A 69 27.69 -12.93 11.26
C GLY A 69 28.80 -13.79 10.63
N ALA A 70 29.72 -13.20 9.85
CA ALA A 70 30.81 -13.93 9.22
C ALA A 70 31.81 -14.54 10.24
N ASN A 71 31.99 -13.87 11.38
CA ASN A 71 32.92 -14.29 12.44
C ASN A 71 32.23 -14.75 13.74
N ASN A 72 30.90 -14.75 13.79
CA ASN A 72 30.14 -15.14 14.98
C ASN A 72 28.87 -15.92 14.57
N GLU A 73 28.84 -17.21 14.91
CA GLU A 73 27.74 -18.13 14.57
C GLU A 73 26.41 -17.75 15.26
N GLU A 74 26.46 -17.18 16.46
CA GLU A 74 25.27 -16.78 17.23
C GLU A 74 24.55 -15.59 16.55
N VAL A 75 25.32 -14.61 16.09
CA VAL A 75 24.79 -13.45 15.35
C VAL A 75 24.23 -13.92 14.00
N LYS A 76 24.92 -14.83 13.32
CA LYS A 76 24.47 -15.41 12.06
C LYS A 76 23.12 -16.12 12.20
N GLU A 77 22.92 -16.89 13.26
CA GLU A 77 21.65 -17.59 13.50
C GLU A 77 20.51 -16.61 13.78
N LYS A 78 20.75 -15.59 14.61
CA LYS A 78 19.78 -14.53 14.91
C LYS A 78 19.37 -13.76 13.65
N SER A 79 20.32 -13.37 12.81
CA SER A 79 20.06 -12.61 11.59
C SER A 79 19.34 -13.43 10.52
N LYS A 80 19.62 -14.74 10.42
CA LYS A 80 18.84 -15.66 9.58
C LYS A 80 17.38 -15.74 10.04
N ASN A 81 17.13 -15.74 11.35
CA ASN A 81 15.79 -15.69 11.90
C ASN A 81 15.04 -14.39 11.56
N LEU A 82 15.72 -13.24 11.59
CA LEU A 82 15.16 -11.97 11.14
C LEU A 82 14.80 -11.99 9.64
N MET A 83 15.67 -12.55 8.81
CA MET A 83 15.44 -12.69 7.38
C MET A 83 14.24 -13.61 7.09
N LEU A 84 14.11 -14.71 7.85
CA LEU A 84 12.97 -15.62 7.77
C LEU A 84 11.65 -14.92 8.13
N TRP A 85 11.65 -14.10 9.19
CA TRP A 85 10.49 -13.29 9.59
C TRP A 85 10.08 -12.29 8.50
N GLY A 86 11.05 -11.64 7.84
CA GLY A 86 10.78 -10.81 6.67
C GLY A 86 10.15 -11.59 5.51
N LEU A 87 10.67 -12.78 5.23
CA LEU A 87 10.16 -13.66 4.16
C LEU A 87 8.74 -14.17 4.46
N ILE A 88 8.45 -14.52 5.71
CA ILE A 88 7.10 -14.91 6.16
C ILE A 88 6.12 -13.74 5.96
N GLY A 89 6.54 -12.52 6.30
CA GLY A 89 5.77 -11.30 6.04
C GLY A 89 5.41 -11.15 4.57
N PHE A 90 6.39 -11.33 3.66
CA PHE A 90 6.13 -11.32 2.22
C PHE A 90 5.18 -12.43 1.77
N PHE A 91 5.39 -13.65 2.27
CA PHE A 91 4.55 -14.79 1.92
C PHE A 91 3.08 -14.55 2.27
N VAL A 92 2.80 -14.03 3.47
CA VAL A 92 1.43 -13.71 3.89
C VAL A 92 0.82 -12.62 3.00
N MET A 93 1.57 -11.56 2.70
CA MET A 93 1.13 -10.48 1.83
C MET A 93 0.67 -10.99 0.46
N VAL A 94 1.49 -11.84 -0.15
CA VAL A 94 1.23 -12.42 -1.48
C VAL A 94 0.12 -13.46 -1.41
N SER A 95 0.06 -14.27 -0.35
CA SER A 95 -0.95 -15.32 -0.16
C SER A 95 -2.37 -14.74 -0.07
N VAL A 96 -2.56 -13.67 0.71
CA VAL A 96 -3.87 -13.01 0.84
C VAL A 96 -4.33 -12.46 -0.52
N TRP A 97 -3.46 -11.78 -1.26
CA TRP A 97 -3.80 -11.24 -2.57
C TRP A 97 -3.98 -12.30 -3.65
N GLY A 98 -3.17 -13.35 -3.64
CA GLY A 98 -3.32 -14.51 -4.50
C GLY A 98 -4.69 -15.16 -4.30
N LEU A 99 -5.10 -15.34 -3.04
CA LEU A 99 -6.41 -15.87 -2.71
C LEU A 99 -7.56 -14.95 -3.17
N VAL A 100 -7.46 -13.64 -2.93
CA VAL A 100 -8.46 -12.66 -3.40
C VAL A 100 -8.60 -12.72 -4.93
N ASN A 101 -7.49 -12.80 -5.65
CA ASN A 101 -7.50 -12.88 -7.12
C ASN A 101 -8.13 -14.19 -7.62
N VAL A 102 -7.86 -15.32 -6.96
CA VAL A 102 -8.49 -16.61 -7.28
C VAL A 102 -10.00 -16.55 -7.02
N LEU A 103 -10.43 -16.00 -5.88
CA LEU A 103 -11.85 -15.89 -5.53
C LEU A 103 -12.60 -14.95 -6.48
N THR A 104 -12.05 -13.78 -6.80
CA THR A 104 -12.68 -12.82 -7.73
C THR A 104 -12.64 -13.28 -9.18
N GLY A 105 -11.63 -14.04 -9.59
CA GLY A 105 -11.52 -14.59 -10.95
C GLY A 105 -12.35 -15.87 -11.19
N THR A 106 -12.57 -16.67 -10.14
CA THR A 106 -13.30 -17.96 -10.27
C THR A 106 -14.77 -17.82 -9.90
N VAL A 107 -15.11 -16.98 -8.93
CA VAL A 107 -16.49 -16.72 -8.54
C VAL A 107 -17.00 -15.56 -9.39
N SER A 108 -17.81 -15.87 -10.42
CA SER A 108 -18.50 -14.84 -11.20
C SER A 108 -19.56 -14.16 -10.34
N PHE A 109 -19.18 -13.08 -9.65
CA PHE A 109 -20.12 -12.19 -9.01
C PHE A 109 -20.90 -11.46 -10.11
N ASN A 110 -22.11 -11.93 -10.42
CA ASN A 110 -23.00 -11.24 -11.34
C ASN A 110 -23.42 -9.91 -10.70
N ASN A 111 -22.61 -8.87 -10.94
CA ASN A 111 -22.90 -7.50 -10.59
C ASN A 111 -23.99 -7.00 -11.54
N ALA A 112 -25.20 -7.55 -11.40
CA ALA A 112 -26.36 -7.07 -12.10
C ALA A 112 -26.56 -5.62 -11.65
N THR A 113 -26.09 -4.68 -12.47
CA THR A 113 -26.49 -3.28 -12.36
C THR A 113 -27.99 -3.28 -12.57
N VAL A 114 -28.76 -3.24 -11.48
CA VAL A 114 -30.17 -2.92 -11.50
C VAL A 114 -30.26 -1.46 -11.93
N THR A 115 -30.20 -1.23 -13.24
CA THR A 115 -30.63 0.01 -13.86
C THR A 115 -32.07 0.23 -13.43
N PRO A 116 -32.38 1.29 -12.68
CA PRO A 116 -33.76 1.63 -12.38
C PRO A 116 -34.52 1.79 -13.70
N PRO A 117 -35.75 1.27 -13.81
CA PRO A 117 -36.54 1.43 -15.03
C PRO A 117 -36.64 2.92 -15.35
N ALA A 118 -36.33 3.29 -16.60
CA ALA A 118 -36.47 4.67 -17.06
C ALA A 118 -37.90 5.13 -16.79
N ALA A 119 -38.06 6.16 -15.96
CA ALA A 119 -39.36 6.76 -15.71
C ALA A 119 -39.90 7.25 -17.06
N LYS A 120 -41.04 6.68 -17.49
CA LYS A 120 -41.75 7.10 -18.69
C LYS A 120 -42.17 8.56 -18.49
N THR A 121 -41.46 9.50 -19.10
CA THR A 121 -41.91 10.89 -19.23
C THR A 121 -43.14 10.87 -20.14
N ILE A 122 -44.30 11.14 -19.54
CA ILE A 122 -45.56 11.44 -20.25
C ILE A 122 -45.59 12.95 -20.48
#